data_AF-A0A517Y2Y3-F1
#
_entry.id   AF-A0A517Y2Y3-F1
#
_cell.length_a   1.000
_cell.length_b   1.000
_cell.length_c   1.000
_cell.angle_alpha   90.00
_cell.angle_beta   90.00
_cell.angle_gamma   90.00
#
_symmetry.space_group_name_H-M   'P 1'
#
loop_
_entity.id
_entity.type
_entity.pdbx_description
1 polymer ?
#
loop_
_entity_poly.entity_id
_entity_poly.type
_entity_poly.pdbx_seq_one_letter_code
_entity_poly.pdbx_strand_id
1 'polypeptide(L)'
;MNSDEPPTPAPYTGMPSDPGRGASPETEGATADCERVVGAMGFYLTHELTIEERLSLDSHFSGCPACRRAAEEYAEVIRLARTLPPPALPPGVEQRLREMITHATRAPNREPDCSLDETVVGPLW
;
A
#
# COMPACT_ATOMS: atom_id res chain seq x y z
N MET A 1 -24.68 -29.08 -32.54
CA MET A 1 -23.23 -29.28 -32.37
C MET A 1 -22.52 -28.11 -33.00
N ASN A 2 -22.15 -27.13 -32.19
CA ASN A 2 -20.87 -26.42 -32.26
C ASN A 2 -20.84 -25.44 -31.09
N SER A 3 -19.92 -25.71 -30.17
CA SER A 3 -19.57 -24.84 -29.06
C SER A 3 -18.49 -23.90 -29.57
N ASP A 4 -18.83 -22.62 -29.73
CA ASP A 4 -17.85 -21.55 -29.89
C ASP A 4 -17.22 -21.28 -28.52
N GLU A 5 -16.19 -22.06 -28.18
CA GLU A 5 -15.34 -21.79 -27.03
C GLU A 5 -14.28 -20.75 -27.45
N PRO A 6 -14.16 -19.61 -26.75
CA PRO A 6 -13.16 -18.61 -27.10
C PRO A 6 -11.74 -19.18 -26.91
N PRO A 7 -10.77 -18.81 -27.76
CA PRO A 7 -9.42 -19.36 -27.68
C PRO A 7 -8.78 -19.02 -26.32
N THR A 8 -8.13 -20.02 -25.73
CA THR A 8 -7.31 -19.85 -24.53
C THR A 8 -6.21 -18.83 -24.80
N PRO A 9 -6.02 -17.81 -23.92
CA PRO A 9 -4.94 -16.85 -24.10
C PRO A 9 -3.60 -17.57 -23.92
N ALA A 10 -2.67 -17.28 -24.83
CA ALA A 10 -1.31 -17.79 -24.75
C ALA A 10 -0.64 -17.38 -23.42
N PRO A 11 0.28 -18.19 -22.87
CA PRO A 11 1.04 -17.82 -21.69
C PRO A 11 1.80 -16.51 -21.95
N TYR A 12 1.71 -15.57 -21.00
CA TYR A 12 2.44 -14.31 -21.05
C TYR A 12 3.95 -14.56 -21.06
N THR A 13 4.55 -14.53 -22.25
CA THR A 13 6.00 -14.45 -22.42
C THR A 13 6.37 -12.99 -22.19
N GLY A 14 7.01 -12.70 -21.04
CA GLY A 14 7.28 -11.35 -20.55
C GLY A 14 7.79 -10.35 -21.60
N MET A 15 7.48 -9.07 -21.36
CA MET A 15 7.95 -7.96 -22.19
C MET A 15 9.48 -8.03 -22.42
N PRO A 16 9.97 -7.74 -23.64
CA PRO A 16 11.39 -7.61 -23.88
C PRO A 16 11.93 -6.40 -23.11
N SER A 17 12.86 -6.65 -22.19
CA SER A 17 13.62 -5.60 -21.53
C SER A 17 14.38 -4.79 -22.57
N ASP A 18 14.05 -3.51 -22.71
CA ASP A 18 14.72 -2.59 -23.60
C ASP A 18 16.17 -2.34 -23.11
N PRO A 19 17.22 -2.71 -23.87
CA PRO A 19 18.60 -2.55 -23.42
C PRO A 19 19.16 -1.14 -23.67
N GLY A 20 18.31 -0.16 -24.06
CA GLY A 20 18.73 1.18 -24.45
C GLY A 20 18.88 2.18 -23.29
N ARG A 21 19.87 2.05 -22.41
CA ARG A 21 20.35 3.19 -21.61
C ARG A 21 21.86 3.18 -21.46
N GLY A 22 22.52 4.01 -22.28
CA GLY A 22 23.97 4.16 -22.32
C GLY A 22 24.56 4.51 -20.96
N ALA A 23 25.63 3.79 -20.60
CA ALA A 23 26.42 4.04 -19.41
C ALA A 23 27.27 5.31 -19.59
N SER A 24 27.02 6.31 -18.75
CA SER A 24 28.01 7.35 -18.41
C SER A 24 28.55 7.03 -17.00
N PRO A 25 29.86 7.14 -16.74
CA PRO A 25 30.46 6.44 -15.62
C PRO A 25 30.72 7.36 -14.42
N GLU A 26 29.70 7.78 -13.64
CA GLU A 26 29.87 8.34 -12.28
C GLU A 26 28.59 8.18 -11.41
N THR A 27 28.00 6.98 -11.25
CA THR A 27 26.75 6.78 -10.48
C THR A 27 26.58 5.37 -9.84
N GLU A 28 27.50 4.90 -9.01
CA GLU A 28 27.29 3.61 -8.30
C GLU A 28 26.33 3.73 -7.10
N GLY A 29 26.18 4.92 -6.50
CA GLY A 29 25.24 5.16 -5.39
C GLY A 29 23.82 5.55 -5.83
N ALA A 30 23.67 6.15 -7.02
CA ALA A 30 22.37 6.64 -7.48
C ALA A 30 21.41 5.49 -7.87
N THR A 31 21.94 4.38 -8.39
CA THR A 31 21.14 3.22 -8.78
C THR A 31 20.57 2.49 -7.56
N ALA A 32 21.38 2.24 -6.54
CA ALA A 32 20.94 1.58 -5.31
C ALA A 32 19.90 2.42 -4.53
N ASP A 33 20.06 3.75 -4.49
CA ASP A 33 19.06 4.62 -3.87
C ASP A 33 17.76 4.70 -4.70
N CYS A 34 17.86 4.71 -6.03
CA CYS A 34 16.68 4.61 -6.90
C CYS A 34 15.93 3.29 -6.69
N GLU A 35 16.61 2.16 -6.60
CA GLU A 35 16.00 0.84 -6.36
C GLU A 35 15.23 0.82 -5.03
N ARG A 36 15.83 1.35 -3.96
CA ARG A 36 15.19 1.51 -2.67
C ARG A 36 13.93 2.39 -2.76
N VAL A 37 14.02 3.52 -3.45
CA VAL A 37 12.90 4.46 -3.64
C VAL A 37 11.77 3.81 -4.44
N VAL A 38 12.08 3.07 -5.51
CA VAL A 38 11.10 2.31 -6.30
C VAL A 38 10.42 1.24 -5.44
N GLY A 39 11.17 0.52 -4.60
CA GLY A 39 10.62 -0.46 -3.67
C GLY A 39 9.68 0.14 -2.62
N ALA A 40 9.94 1.37 -2.18
CA ALA A 40 9.13 2.07 -1.17
C ALA A 40 7.93 2.86 -1.76
N MET A 41 7.77 2.88 -3.08
CA MET A 41 6.82 3.76 -3.77
C MET A 41 5.35 3.44 -3.49
N GLY A 42 5.01 2.15 -3.33
CA GLY A 42 3.66 1.73 -2.96
C GLY A 42 3.23 2.32 -1.61
N PHE A 43 4.08 2.17 -0.60
CA PHE A 43 3.85 2.71 0.75
C PHE A 43 3.79 4.24 0.75
N TYR A 44 4.60 4.89 -0.07
CA TYR A 44 4.56 6.35 -0.23
C TYR A 44 3.19 6.83 -0.73
N LEU A 45 2.62 6.15 -1.71
CA LEU A 45 1.34 6.52 -2.35
C LEU A 45 0.11 6.06 -1.55
N THR A 46 0.24 5.05 -0.69
CA THR A 46 -0.83 4.62 0.23
C THR A 46 -0.80 5.32 1.58
N HIS A 47 0.16 6.23 1.81
CA HIS A 47 0.35 6.95 3.07
C HIS A 47 0.72 6.05 4.26
N GLU A 48 1.43 4.95 3.99
CA GLU A 48 1.87 3.98 5.00
C GLU A 48 3.29 4.21 5.51
N LEU A 49 4.02 5.18 4.93
CA LEU A 49 5.35 5.57 5.40
C LEU A 49 5.29 6.46 6.63
N THR A 50 6.30 6.34 7.49
CA THR A 50 6.58 7.33 8.53
C THR A 50 6.91 8.70 7.91
N ILE A 51 6.85 9.76 8.73
CA ILE A 51 7.17 11.12 8.29
C ILE A 51 8.62 11.20 7.77
N GLU A 52 9.55 10.55 8.46
CA GLU A 52 10.98 10.54 8.12
C GLU A 52 11.25 9.84 6.79
N GLU A 53 10.64 8.68 6.57
CA GLU A 53 10.74 7.95 5.30
C GLU A 53 10.14 8.75 4.14
N ARG A 54 8.98 9.39 4.36
CA ARG A 54 8.36 10.25 3.35
C ARG A 54 9.27 11.41 2.95
N LEU A 55 9.87 12.10 3.92
CA LEU A 55 10.78 13.21 3.66
C LEU A 55 12.03 12.76 2.89
N SER A 56 12.57 11.57 3.21
CA SER A 56 13.68 10.98 2.46
C SER A 56 13.32 10.76 0.99
N LEU A 57 12.12 10.23 0.71
CA LEU A 57 11.64 10.02 -0.65
C LEU A 57 11.36 11.33 -1.39
N ASP A 58 10.75 12.32 -0.73
CA ASP A 58 10.48 13.65 -1.31
C ASP A 58 11.78 14.36 -1.72
N SER A 59 12.82 14.23 -0.89
CA SER A 59 14.17 14.72 -1.21
C SER A 59 14.72 14.05 -2.47
N HIS A 60 14.59 12.73 -2.59
CA HIS A 60 15.02 11.99 -3.77
C HIS A 60 14.22 12.38 -5.02
N PHE A 61 12.90 12.52 -4.94
CA PHE A 61 12.07 12.94 -6.08
C PHE A 61 12.39 14.36 -6.58
N SER A 62 12.88 15.22 -5.69
CA SER A 62 13.38 16.55 -6.04
C SER A 62 14.69 16.46 -6.85
N GLY A 63 15.57 15.52 -6.51
CA GLY A 63 16.87 15.31 -7.17
C GLY A 63 16.86 14.35 -8.37
N CYS A 64 15.89 13.45 -8.47
CA CYS A 64 15.85 12.38 -9.47
C CYS A 64 14.58 12.44 -10.34
N PRO A 65 14.66 12.98 -11.56
CA PRO A 65 13.52 13.05 -12.48
C PRO A 65 12.96 11.68 -12.88
N ALA A 66 13.79 10.63 -12.91
CA ALA A 66 13.35 9.29 -13.27
C ALA A 66 12.42 8.71 -12.20
N CYS A 67 12.82 8.77 -10.93
CA CYS A 67 12.00 8.29 -9.81
C CYS A 67 10.73 9.14 -9.62
N ARG A 68 10.80 10.45 -9.89
CA ARG A 68 9.61 11.30 -9.88
C ARG A 68 8.58 10.87 -10.94
N ARG A 69 9.01 10.63 -12.18
CA ARG A 69 8.13 10.12 -13.24
C ARG A 69 7.55 8.76 -12.89
N ALA A 70 8.37 7.85 -12.36
CA ALA A 70 7.88 6.54 -11.91
C ALA A 70 6.80 6.67 -10.83
N ALA A 71 6.95 7.61 -9.88
CA ALA A 71 5.94 7.87 -8.86
C ALA A 71 4.64 8.45 -9.45
N GLU A 72 4.73 9.35 -10.43
CA GLU A 72 3.58 9.89 -11.16
C GLU A 72 2.83 8.78 -11.93
N GLU A 73 3.56 7.91 -12.64
CA GLU A 73 2.99 6.76 -13.36
C GLU A 73 2.31 5.76 -12.41
N TYR A 74 2.95 5.45 -11.28
CA TYR A 74 2.38 4.57 -10.26
C TYR A 74 1.11 5.20 -9.65
N ALA A 75 1.14 6.50 -9.34
CA ALA A 75 -0.02 7.20 -8.81
C ALA A 75 -1.21 7.13 -9.77
N GLU A 76 -0.97 7.21 -11.08
CA GLU A 76 -2.00 7.04 -12.10
C GLU A 76 -2.58 5.62 -12.12
N VAL A 77 -1.74 4.60 -11.98
CA VAL A 77 -2.20 3.20 -11.84
C VAL A 77 -3.12 3.04 -10.62
N ILE A 78 -2.74 3.59 -9.46
CA ILE A 78 -3.58 3.56 -8.25
C ILE A 78 -4.90 4.30 -8.49
N ARG A 79 -4.85 5.48 -9.13
CA ARG A 79 -6.04 6.27 -9.44
C ARG A 79 -7.02 5.48 -10.31
N LEU A 80 -6.52 4.80 -11.35
CA LEU A 80 -7.32 3.95 -12.22
C LEU A 80 -7.84 2.72 -11.48
N ALA A 81 -7.03 2.04 -10.68
CA ALA A 81 -7.44 0.89 -9.88
C ALA A 81 -8.59 1.22 -8.92
N ARG A 82 -8.62 2.44 -8.36
CA ARG A 82 -9.71 2.93 -7.51
C ARG A 82 -11.04 3.14 -8.23
N THR A 83 -11.06 3.14 -9.57
CA THR A 83 -12.30 3.22 -10.36
C THR A 83 -12.94 1.86 -10.62
N LEU A 84 -12.28 0.76 -10.23
CA LEU A 84 -12.83 -0.58 -10.37
C LEU A 84 -14.08 -0.72 -9.49
N PRO A 85 -15.11 -1.44 -9.99
CA PRO A 85 -16.31 -1.69 -9.19
C PRO A 85 -15.93 -2.47 -7.92
N PRO A 86 -16.55 -2.14 -6.77
CA PRO A 86 -16.29 -2.88 -5.55
C PRO A 86 -16.71 -4.35 -5.72
N PRO A 87 -16.00 -5.30 -5.12
CA PRO A 87 -16.38 -6.70 -5.17
C PRO A 87 -17.75 -6.90 -4.52
N ALA A 88 -18.56 -7.78 -5.11
CA ALA A 88 -19.83 -8.16 -4.52
C ALA A 88 -19.59 -8.84 -3.16
N LEU A 89 -20.37 -8.45 -2.15
CA LEU A 89 -20.32 -9.09 -0.84
C LEU A 89 -20.85 -10.52 -0.95
N PRO A 90 -20.20 -11.52 -0.32
CA PRO A 90 -20.75 -12.86 -0.26
C PRO A 90 -22.12 -12.87 0.44
N PRO A 91 -23.02 -13.81 0.08
CA PRO A 91 -24.34 -13.91 0.69
C PRO A 91 -24.26 -14.00 2.22
N GLY A 92 -25.12 -13.23 2.90
CA GLY A 92 -25.23 -13.24 4.36
C GLY A 92 -24.08 -12.56 5.13
N VAL A 93 -23.06 -11.99 4.47
CA VAL A 93 -22.02 -11.19 5.14
C VAL A 93 -22.61 -9.88 5.67
N GLU A 94 -23.44 -9.21 4.86
CA GLU A 94 -24.08 -7.95 5.26
C GLU A 94 -24.96 -8.12 6.50
N GLN A 95 -25.74 -9.21 6.57
CA GLN A 95 -26.59 -9.50 7.71
C GLN A 95 -25.79 -9.77 8.98
N ARG A 96 -24.74 -10.61 8.89
CA ARG A 96 -23.84 -10.88 10.02
C ARG A 96 -23.15 -9.61 10.52
N LEU A 97 -22.70 -8.75 9.61
CA LEU A 97 -22.09 -7.46 9.97
C LEU A 97 -23.07 -6.55 10.72
N ARG A 98 -24.32 -6.47 10.24
CA ARG A 98 -25.39 -5.70 10.88
C ARG A 98 -25.70 -6.20 12.29
N GLU A 99 -25.74 -7.51 12.48
CA GLU A 99 -25.91 -8.15 13.80
C GLU A 99 -24.74 -7.80 14.73
N MET A 100 -23.49 -7.90 14.26
CA MET A 100 -22.30 -7.54 15.04
C MET A 100 -22.29 -6.08 15.49
N ILE A 101 -22.58 -5.14 14.58
CA ILE A 101 -22.65 -3.70 14.91
C ILE A 101 -23.76 -3.44 15.93
N THR A 102 -24.92 -4.08 15.77
CA THR A 102 -26.05 -3.93 16.70
C THR A 102 -25.69 -4.46 18.09
N HIS A 103 -24.97 -5.58 18.19
CA HIS A 103 -24.50 -6.10 19.47
C HIS A 103 -23.45 -5.21 20.13
N ALA A 104 -22.47 -4.71 19.36
CA ALA A 104 -21.41 -3.84 19.88
C ALA A 104 -21.94 -2.50 20.39
N THR A 105 -22.96 -1.95 19.73
CA THR A 105 -23.59 -0.66 20.12
C THR A 105 -24.64 -0.80 21.23
N ARG A 106 -25.17 -2.01 21.47
CA ARG A 106 -26.10 -2.31 22.57
C ARG A 106 -25.41 -2.69 23.88
N ALA A 107 -24.14 -3.07 23.86
CA ALA A 107 -23.37 -3.15 25.09
C ALA A 107 -23.33 -1.74 25.71
N PRO A 108 -23.83 -1.53 26.95
CA PRO A 108 -23.69 -0.24 27.60
C PRO A 108 -22.20 0.10 27.65
N ASN A 109 -21.87 1.35 27.33
CA ASN A 109 -20.53 1.94 27.46
C ASN A 109 -19.80 1.29 28.64
N ARG A 110 -18.92 0.33 28.38
CA ARG A 110 -17.87 0.00 29.35
C ARG A 110 -16.97 1.21 29.25
N GLU A 111 -17.16 2.16 30.16
CA GLU A 111 -16.14 3.15 30.44
C GLU A 111 -14.81 2.39 30.51
N PRO A 112 -13.76 2.81 29.78
CA PRO A 112 -12.44 2.33 30.08
C PRO A 112 -12.20 2.72 31.54
N ASP A 113 -12.24 1.73 32.43
CA ASP A 113 -11.84 1.87 33.81
C ASP A 113 -10.35 2.17 33.80
N CYS A 114 -10.04 3.46 33.68
CA CYS A 114 -8.71 4.00 33.90
C CYS A 114 -8.48 4.26 35.40
N SER A 115 -9.05 3.44 36.30
CA SER A 115 -8.43 3.24 37.61
C SER A 115 -7.24 2.30 37.45
N LEU A 116 -6.12 2.86 36.98
CA LEU A 116 -4.84 2.36 37.49
C LEU A 116 -4.88 2.67 38.98
N ASP A 117 -5.14 1.64 39.78
CA ASP A 117 -5.01 1.65 41.23
C ASP A 117 -3.65 2.28 41.57
N GLU A 118 -3.68 3.52 42.03
CA GLU A 118 -2.52 4.29 42.47
C GLU A 118 -2.06 3.80 43.85
N THR A 119 -1.84 2.48 43.99
CA THR A 119 -1.39 1.87 45.24
C THR A 119 -0.50 0.65 45.01
N VAL A 120 0.64 0.83 44.33
CA VAL A 120 1.86 0.08 44.69
C VAL A 120 3.08 1.00 44.57
N VAL A 121 3.17 1.98 45.47
CA VAL A 121 4.49 2.51 45.87
C VAL A 121 5.03 1.52 46.91
N GLY A 122 5.74 0.50 46.45
CA GLY A 122 6.56 -0.35 47.33
C GLY A 122 7.75 0.45 47.89
N PRO A 123 8.23 0.12 49.10
CA PRO A 123 9.16 0.97 49.84
C PRO A 123 10.51 1.13 49.13
N LEU A 124 11.02 2.36 49.15
CA LEU A 124 12.40 2.71 48.85
C LEU A 124 13.32 2.08 49.91
N TRP A 125 14.02 1.01 49.52
CA TRP A 125 15.31 0.63 50.05
C TRP A 125 16.15 -0.02 48.96
#